data_AF-A0A947HSA0-F1
#
_entry.id   AF-A0A947HSA0-F1
#
_cell.length_a   1.000
_cell.length_b   1.000
_cell.length_c   1.000
_cell.angle_alpha   90.00
_cell.angle_beta   90.00
_cell.angle_gamma   90.00
#
_symmetry.space_group_name_H-M   'P 1'
#
loop_
_entity.id
_entity.type
_entity.pdbx_description
1 polymer ?
#
loop_
_entity_poly.entity_id
_entity_poly.type
_entity_poly.pdbx_seq_one_letter_code
_entity_poly.pdbx_strand_id
1 'polypeptide(L)'
;MPSDTSRPLPHPFDRPDVDALWIRCAKRCGFEVVRSGDAYASNNGRGVITIGTRDSLDPDDCLAVLVLHELCHGFVQGTARWGEPDFGLDNTDPDEQSIAERGEALPDNVGLEYAALRMQAALADRAGLRALFFSTTVWRPYYEGLPPDALGVHPLDRPEEAWIIARAREGLREASRSPFAGALRHALRGTAEIARQERLWSLVPGRHPVSGPIGSGSCGDCAWRYRGRDGDRCRVHHRAGAPGPRVRPDFPGCLSFERQLDCQQCGACCREAFHGVEISRLDPFVRSHPELVVRDGRRTLVKRRGDRCANLDGDGPYGCSVYEDRPGTCRDFTRGSDNCLIARRRVGLAR
;
A
#
# COMPACT_ATOMS: atom_id res chain seq x y z
N MET A 1 21.83 19.99 32.49
CA MET A 1 20.41 19.67 32.28
C MET A 1 20.32 18.92 30.97
N PRO A 2 20.25 17.58 30.95
CA PRO A 2 19.88 16.88 29.73
C PRO A 2 18.47 17.33 29.34
N SER A 3 18.32 17.84 28.12
CA SER A 3 17.04 18.19 27.53
C SER A 3 16.26 16.88 27.33
N ASP A 4 15.29 16.64 28.21
CA ASP A 4 14.30 15.59 28.05
C ASP A 4 13.43 15.91 26.82
N THR A 5 13.84 15.40 25.67
CA THR A 5 13.15 15.54 24.39
C THR A 5 12.86 14.16 23.82
N SER A 6 11.88 13.47 24.38
CA SER A 6 11.00 12.64 23.55
C SER A 6 9.72 12.33 24.28
N ARG A 7 8.81 13.31 24.37
CA ARG A 7 7.40 12.95 24.52
C ARG A 7 7.07 12.05 23.31
N PRO A 8 6.60 10.80 23.51
CA PRO A 8 6.41 9.90 22.40
C PRO A 8 5.37 10.49 21.44
N LEU A 9 5.65 10.40 20.15
CA LEU A 9 4.76 10.95 19.13
C LEU A 9 3.43 10.19 19.13
N PRO A 10 2.31 10.89 18.88
CA PRO A 10 1.02 10.23 18.77
C PRO A 10 1.06 9.19 17.64
N HIS A 11 0.32 8.10 17.83
CA HIS A 11 0.16 7.08 16.79
C HIS A 11 -0.25 7.71 15.45
N PRO A 12 0.27 7.26 14.29
CA PRO A 12 -0.09 7.82 12.99
C PRO A 12 -1.60 7.76 12.64
N PHE A 13 -2.32 6.84 13.30
CA PHE A 13 -3.78 6.69 13.20
C PHE A 13 -4.57 7.31 14.36
N ASP A 14 -3.95 8.06 15.26
CA ASP A 14 -4.66 8.89 16.25
C ASP A 14 -5.31 10.10 15.55
N ARG A 15 -6.44 9.87 14.87
CA ARG A 15 -7.07 10.87 14.01
C ARG A 15 -8.57 10.61 13.79
N PRO A 16 -9.43 11.65 13.78
CA PRO A 16 -10.88 11.48 13.74
C PRO A 16 -11.43 10.77 12.49
N ASP A 17 -10.79 10.96 11.34
CA ASP A 17 -11.19 10.36 10.07
C ASP A 17 -10.90 8.84 10.02
N VAL A 18 -9.83 8.38 10.67
CA VAL A 18 -9.58 6.94 10.85
C VAL A 18 -10.48 6.36 11.93
N ASP A 19 -10.67 7.07 13.05
CA ASP A 19 -11.58 6.62 14.13
C ASP A 19 -13.01 6.39 13.61
N ALA A 20 -13.51 7.31 12.79
CA ALA A 20 -14.84 7.19 12.18
C ALA A 20 -15.00 5.93 11.31
N LEU A 21 -13.93 5.43 10.68
CA LEU A 21 -13.96 4.18 9.92
C LEU A 21 -14.11 2.98 10.84
N TRP A 22 -13.36 2.95 11.95
CA TRP A 22 -13.33 1.82 12.88
C TRP A 22 -14.54 1.77 13.80
N ILE A 23 -15.06 2.92 14.25
CA ILE A 23 -16.35 3.01 14.95
C ILE A 23 -17.48 2.46 14.06
N ARG A 24 -17.49 2.84 12.77
CA ARG A 24 -18.47 2.32 11.81
C ARG A 24 -18.27 0.83 11.53
N CYS A 25 -17.02 0.35 11.53
CA CYS A 25 -16.70 -1.06 11.39
C CYS A 25 -17.28 -1.87 12.56
N ALA A 26 -16.95 -1.49 13.80
CA ALA A 26 -17.47 -2.10 15.01
C ALA A 26 -19.01 -2.10 15.02
N LYS A 27 -19.64 -0.97 14.69
CA LYS A 27 -21.12 -0.88 14.60
C LYS A 27 -21.72 -1.86 13.60
N ARG A 28 -21.09 -2.07 12.45
CA ARG A 28 -21.53 -3.06 11.46
C ARG A 28 -21.26 -4.51 11.90
N CYS A 29 -20.31 -4.70 12.81
CA CYS A 29 -20.10 -5.96 13.51
C CYS A 29 -21.05 -6.14 14.71
N GLY A 30 -21.91 -5.16 15.04
CA GLY A 30 -22.85 -5.26 16.15
C GLY A 30 -22.35 -4.68 17.48
N PHE A 31 -21.25 -3.92 17.46
CA PHE A 31 -20.68 -3.27 18.64
C PHE A 31 -20.78 -1.75 18.60
N GLU A 32 -21.25 -1.15 19.68
CA GLU A 32 -21.04 0.26 19.95
C GLU A 32 -19.64 0.49 20.53
N VAL A 33 -18.98 1.57 20.13
CA VAL A 33 -17.67 1.96 20.67
C VAL A 33 -17.85 3.18 21.56
N VAL A 34 -17.44 3.05 22.82
CA VAL A 34 -17.53 4.12 23.82
C VAL A 34 -16.12 4.45 24.33
N ARG A 35 -15.89 5.72 24.68
CA ARG A 35 -14.64 6.18 25.31
C ARG A 35 -14.83 6.33 26.82
N SER A 36 -13.94 5.77 27.62
CA SER A 36 -13.96 5.90 29.08
C SER A 36 -12.55 6.07 29.65
N GLY A 37 -12.41 6.75 30.79
CA GLY A 37 -11.15 6.80 31.53
C GLY A 37 -10.92 5.57 32.42
N ASP A 38 -11.94 4.74 32.61
CA ASP A 38 -11.96 3.65 33.61
C ASP A 38 -11.48 2.30 33.05
N ALA A 39 -11.18 2.22 31.76
CA ALA A 39 -10.73 1.00 31.08
C ALA A 39 -9.73 1.33 29.98
N TYR A 40 -8.80 0.41 29.72
CA TYR A 40 -7.85 0.52 28.62
C TYR A 40 -8.49 0.07 27.28
N ALA A 41 -8.91 -1.19 27.20
CA ALA A 41 -9.81 -1.73 26.19
C ALA A 41 -10.59 -2.90 26.82
N SER A 42 -11.89 -2.98 26.56
CA SER A 42 -12.71 -4.11 27.05
C SER A 42 -14.00 -4.27 26.27
N ASN A 43 -14.58 -5.47 26.34
CA ASN A 43 -15.92 -5.79 25.86
C ASN A 43 -16.82 -6.17 27.05
N ASN A 44 -18.02 -5.61 27.12
CA ASN A 44 -18.92 -5.88 28.25
C ASN A 44 -19.86 -7.09 28.08
N GLY A 45 -19.74 -7.86 27.00
CA GLY A 45 -20.65 -8.95 26.64
C GLY A 45 -22.06 -8.50 26.23
N ARG A 46 -22.29 -7.20 26.09
CA ARG A 46 -23.61 -6.59 25.78
C ARG A 46 -23.54 -5.68 24.56
N GLY A 47 -22.62 -5.96 23.64
CA GLY A 47 -22.47 -5.21 22.39
C GLY A 47 -21.78 -3.86 22.55
N VAL A 48 -21.00 -3.64 23.61
CA VAL A 48 -20.20 -2.41 23.77
C VAL A 48 -18.72 -2.77 23.90
N ILE A 49 -17.90 -2.15 23.07
CA ILE A 49 -16.44 -2.09 23.19
C ILE A 49 -16.09 -0.75 23.82
N THR A 50 -15.47 -0.78 24.99
CA THR A 50 -14.98 0.42 25.68
C THR A 50 -13.50 0.59 25.39
N ILE A 51 -13.10 1.77 24.92
CA ILE A 51 -11.70 2.12 24.68
C ILE A 51 -11.32 3.29 25.59
N GLY A 52 -10.11 3.26 26.13
CA GLY A 52 -9.55 4.33 26.96
C GLY A 52 -9.65 5.71 26.30
N THR A 53 -9.87 6.77 27.09
CA THR A 53 -9.70 8.15 26.64
C THR A 53 -8.25 8.47 26.26
N ARG A 54 -8.00 9.59 25.58
CA ARG A 54 -6.63 9.93 25.15
C ARG A 54 -5.67 10.08 26.33
N ASP A 55 -6.16 10.53 27.47
CA ASP A 55 -5.35 10.74 28.68
C ASP A 55 -5.08 9.45 29.45
N SER A 56 -5.81 8.36 29.15
CA SER A 56 -5.67 7.05 29.80
C SER A 56 -4.99 6.00 28.93
N LEU A 57 -4.56 6.37 27.72
CA LEU A 57 -3.87 5.49 26.77
C LEU A 57 -2.41 5.92 26.62
N ASP A 58 -1.54 4.98 26.21
CA ASP A 58 -0.16 5.30 25.89
C ASP A 58 -0.10 6.22 24.66
N PRO A 59 0.94 7.06 24.51
CA PRO A 59 0.94 8.04 23.42
C PRO A 59 0.93 7.40 22.03
N ASP A 60 1.45 6.19 21.87
CA ASP A 60 1.43 5.46 20.60
C ASP A 60 0.18 4.58 20.42
N ASP A 61 -0.81 4.66 21.33
CA ASP A 61 -2.12 4.06 21.13
C ASP A 61 -3.03 4.89 20.23
N CYS A 62 -3.97 4.19 19.57
CA CYS A 62 -5.12 4.83 18.95
C CYS A 62 -6.34 3.91 18.94
N LEU A 63 -7.52 4.53 18.86
CA LEU A 63 -8.80 3.83 18.82
C LEU A 63 -8.85 2.80 17.70
N ALA A 64 -8.34 3.14 16.51
CA ALA A 64 -8.39 2.27 15.34
C ALA A 64 -7.70 0.91 15.56
N VAL A 65 -6.50 0.93 16.16
CA VAL A 65 -5.73 -0.28 16.46
C VAL A 65 -6.44 -1.10 17.52
N LEU A 66 -6.87 -0.46 18.62
CA LEU A 66 -7.53 -1.15 19.73
C LEU A 66 -8.87 -1.76 19.30
N VAL A 67 -9.70 -1.05 18.53
CA VAL A 67 -10.96 -1.60 18.01
C VAL A 67 -10.72 -2.78 17.07
N LEU A 68 -9.70 -2.73 16.20
CA LEU A 68 -9.36 -3.88 15.37
C LEU A 68 -8.93 -5.07 16.24
N HIS A 69 -8.14 -4.83 17.27
CA HIS A 69 -7.65 -5.85 18.19
C HIS A 69 -8.81 -6.55 18.93
N GLU A 70 -9.71 -5.77 19.53
CA GLU A 70 -10.93 -6.26 20.20
C GLU A 70 -11.82 -7.09 19.26
N LEU A 71 -11.97 -6.66 18.00
CA LEU A 71 -12.69 -7.46 17.01
C LEU A 71 -11.95 -8.77 16.71
N CYS A 72 -10.61 -8.77 16.64
CA CYS A 72 -9.83 -9.98 16.43
C CYS A 72 -9.99 -10.97 17.59
N HIS A 73 -10.03 -10.49 18.84
CA HIS A 73 -10.44 -11.30 20.00
C HIS A 73 -11.79 -11.94 19.74
N GLY A 74 -12.85 -11.14 19.57
CA GLY A 74 -14.19 -11.69 19.38
C GLY A 74 -14.29 -12.77 18.29
N PHE A 75 -13.53 -12.66 17.19
CA PHE A 75 -13.49 -13.72 16.18
C PHE A 75 -12.66 -14.94 16.57
N VAL A 76 -11.51 -14.76 17.23
CA VAL A 76 -10.63 -15.84 17.69
C VAL A 76 -11.28 -16.67 18.81
N GLN A 77 -11.97 -16.03 19.75
CA GLN A 77 -12.76 -16.73 20.78
C GLN A 77 -14.06 -17.33 20.23
N GLY A 78 -14.51 -16.82 19.08
CA GLY A 78 -15.70 -17.28 18.38
C GLY A 78 -16.94 -16.45 18.70
N THR A 79 -17.77 -16.24 17.68
CA THR A 79 -18.96 -15.37 17.75
C THR A 79 -20.03 -15.83 18.75
N ALA A 80 -20.00 -17.10 19.15
CA ALA A 80 -20.88 -17.62 20.21
C ALA A 80 -20.60 -17.00 21.59
N ARG A 81 -19.37 -16.52 21.84
CA ARG A 81 -18.95 -15.94 23.12
C ARG A 81 -19.11 -14.41 23.18
N TRP A 82 -19.69 -13.77 22.16
CA TRP A 82 -19.88 -12.31 22.14
C TRP A 82 -20.85 -11.78 23.21
N GLY A 83 -21.62 -12.68 23.85
CA GLY A 83 -22.44 -12.38 25.02
C GLY A 83 -21.68 -12.40 26.35
N GLU A 84 -20.41 -12.82 26.35
CA GLU A 84 -19.55 -12.91 27.54
C GLU A 84 -18.66 -11.65 27.64
N PRO A 85 -18.40 -11.13 28.85
CA PRO A 85 -17.37 -10.10 29.05
C PRO A 85 -16.03 -10.53 28.45
N ASP A 86 -15.37 -9.61 27.74
CA ASP A 86 -14.10 -9.83 27.03
C ASP A 86 -14.08 -11.10 26.16
N PHE A 87 -15.23 -11.45 25.59
CA PHE A 87 -15.42 -12.67 24.78
C PHE A 87 -15.09 -13.97 25.53
N GLY A 88 -15.15 -13.90 26.86
CA GLY A 88 -14.82 -14.97 27.77
C GLY A 88 -13.33 -15.27 27.88
N LEU A 89 -12.48 -14.28 27.59
CA LEU A 89 -11.06 -14.24 27.98
C LEU A 89 -10.93 -13.89 29.46
N ASP A 90 -9.96 -14.51 30.12
CA ASP A 90 -9.61 -14.20 31.51
C ASP A 90 -8.31 -13.38 31.55
N ASN A 91 -8.42 -12.05 31.58
CA ASN A 91 -7.24 -11.16 31.59
C ASN A 91 -6.79 -10.78 33.01
N THR A 92 -7.11 -11.61 34.01
CA THR A 92 -6.88 -11.27 35.43
C THR A 92 -5.57 -11.79 36.01
N ASP A 93 -4.81 -12.60 35.27
CA ASP A 93 -3.56 -13.19 35.75
C ASP A 93 -2.35 -12.26 35.46
N PRO A 94 -1.73 -11.65 36.50
CA PRO A 94 -0.62 -10.73 36.33
C PRO A 94 0.70 -11.40 35.90
N ASP A 95 0.81 -12.73 35.93
CA ASP A 95 2.06 -13.45 35.64
C ASP A 95 2.21 -13.90 34.17
N GLU A 96 1.21 -13.65 33.31
CA GLU A 96 1.17 -14.10 31.90
C GLU A 96 2.38 -13.63 31.08
N GLN A 97 2.91 -12.44 31.38
CA GLN A 97 4.08 -11.88 30.72
C GLN A 97 5.38 -12.61 31.09
N SER A 98 5.48 -13.11 32.32
CA SER A 98 6.68 -13.73 32.86
C SER A 98 6.90 -15.17 32.35
N ILE A 99 5.82 -15.86 31.96
CA ILE A 99 5.84 -17.25 31.49
C ILE A 99 6.40 -17.35 30.07
N ALA A 100 6.06 -16.38 29.20
CA ALA A 100 6.55 -16.35 27.82
C ALA A 100 8.08 -16.20 27.71
N GLU A 101 8.71 -15.52 28.68
CA GLU A 101 10.16 -15.29 28.75
C GLU A 101 10.95 -16.50 29.30
N ARG A 102 10.32 -17.36 30.11
CA ARG A 102 10.96 -18.53 30.74
C ARG A 102 11.01 -19.79 29.87
N GLY A 103 10.36 -19.77 28.70
CA GLY A 103 10.31 -20.92 27.79
C GLY A 103 9.40 -22.05 28.27
N GLU A 104 8.48 -21.76 29.19
CA GLU A 104 7.41 -22.65 29.64
C GLU A 104 6.26 -22.69 28.60
N ALA A 105 5.37 -23.68 28.74
CA ALA A 105 4.19 -23.78 27.90
C ALA A 105 3.33 -22.51 28.05
N LEU A 106 2.89 -21.94 26.92
CA LEU A 106 2.12 -20.70 26.96
C LEU A 106 0.73 -20.95 27.57
N PRO A 107 0.29 -20.13 28.55
CA PRO A 107 -1.09 -20.17 29.01
C PRO A 107 -2.06 -19.95 27.85
N ASP A 108 -3.25 -20.55 27.93
CA ASP A 108 -4.26 -20.49 26.88
C ASP A 108 -4.61 -19.03 26.52
N ASN A 109 -4.71 -18.13 27.50
CA ASN A 109 -4.97 -16.70 27.29
C ASN A 109 -3.88 -16.04 26.43
N VAL A 110 -2.60 -16.23 26.76
CA VAL A 110 -1.48 -15.70 25.96
C VAL A 110 -1.49 -16.27 24.55
N GLY A 111 -1.85 -17.55 24.39
CA GLY A 111 -2.02 -18.15 23.08
C GLY A 111 -3.17 -17.53 22.28
N LEU A 112 -4.27 -17.14 22.94
CA LEU A 112 -5.39 -16.42 22.32
C LEU A 112 -5.02 -14.98 21.95
N GLU A 113 -4.24 -14.28 22.78
CA GLU A 113 -3.63 -12.97 22.46
C GLU A 113 -2.80 -13.06 21.17
N TYR A 114 -1.90 -14.06 21.09
CA TYR A 114 -1.07 -14.30 19.91
C TYR A 114 -1.90 -14.64 18.67
N ALA A 115 -2.99 -15.39 18.83
CA ALA A 115 -3.91 -15.68 17.73
C ALA A 115 -4.64 -14.41 17.25
N ALA A 116 -5.05 -13.53 18.16
CA ALA A 116 -5.66 -12.24 17.81
C ALA A 116 -4.66 -11.33 17.08
N LEU A 117 -3.40 -11.24 17.55
CA LEU A 117 -2.32 -10.50 16.90
C LEU A 117 -2.01 -11.02 15.49
N ARG A 118 -1.94 -12.34 15.31
CA ARG A 118 -1.76 -12.95 13.98
C ARG A 118 -2.92 -12.67 13.05
N MET A 119 -4.15 -12.74 13.56
CA MET A 119 -5.34 -12.38 12.79
C MET A 119 -5.32 -10.90 12.38
N GLN A 120 -5.00 -9.99 13.31
CA GLN A 120 -4.82 -8.57 13.06
C GLN A 120 -3.78 -8.31 11.97
N ALA A 121 -2.62 -8.96 12.09
CA ALA A 121 -1.55 -8.88 11.10
C ALA A 121 -2.02 -9.36 9.72
N ALA A 122 -2.73 -10.49 9.66
CA ALA A 122 -3.27 -11.05 8.41
C ALA A 122 -4.32 -10.13 7.77
N LEU A 123 -5.15 -9.46 8.58
CA LEU A 123 -6.12 -8.48 8.09
C LEU A 123 -5.42 -7.21 7.58
N ALA A 124 -4.44 -6.70 8.31
CA ALA A 124 -3.67 -5.52 7.96
C ALA A 124 -2.84 -5.74 6.67
N ASP A 125 -2.25 -6.93 6.49
CA ASP A 125 -1.50 -7.31 5.28
C ASP A 125 -2.33 -7.16 4.01
N ARG A 126 -3.63 -7.48 4.05
CA ARG A 126 -4.54 -7.37 2.89
C ARG A 126 -4.66 -5.94 2.36
N ALA A 127 -4.34 -4.95 3.19
CA ALA A 127 -4.31 -3.53 2.83
C ALA A 127 -2.90 -2.95 2.86
N GLY A 128 -1.87 -3.77 3.07
CA GLY A 128 -0.49 -3.34 3.22
C GLY A 128 -0.23 -2.53 4.48
N LEU A 129 -1.09 -2.61 5.50
CA LEU A 129 -1.07 -1.75 6.68
C LEU A 129 -0.36 -2.34 7.91
N ARG A 130 0.21 -3.56 7.83
CA ARG A 130 0.77 -4.28 9.01
C ARG A 130 1.64 -3.40 9.90
N ALA A 131 2.60 -2.69 9.31
CA ALA A 131 3.56 -1.87 10.05
C ALA A 131 2.99 -0.54 10.60
N LEU A 132 1.72 -0.22 10.34
CA LEU A 132 0.98 0.88 10.96
C LEU A 132 -0.14 0.39 11.88
N PHE A 133 -0.47 -0.90 11.87
CA PHE A 133 -1.39 -1.56 12.80
C PHE A 133 -0.62 -2.38 13.84
N PHE A 134 0.50 -1.86 14.34
CA PHE A 134 1.23 -2.55 15.40
C PHE A 134 0.47 -2.45 16.73
N SER A 135 0.61 -3.47 17.57
CA SER A 135 0.21 -3.34 18.98
C SER A 135 1.25 -2.50 19.72
N THR A 136 0.79 -1.66 20.63
CA THR A 136 1.58 -0.83 21.56
C THR A 136 1.89 -1.55 22.86
N THR A 137 1.20 -2.67 23.11
CA THR A 137 1.31 -3.46 24.32
C THR A 137 2.65 -4.20 24.40
N VAL A 138 2.84 -4.89 25.53
CA VAL A 138 3.94 -5.83 25.77
C VAL A 138 4.10 -6.89 24.68
N TRP A 139 3.07 -7.06 23.84
CA TRP A 139 3.05 -8.00 22.72
C TRP A 139 3.61 -7.44 21.41
N ARG A 140 4.03 -6.17 21.35
CA ARG A 140 4.67 -5.59 20.16
C ARG A 140 5.81 -6.44 19.60
N PRO A 141 6.77 -6.95 20.40
CA PRO A 141 7.87 -7.74 19.88
C PRO A 141 7.40 -9.02 19.17
N TYR A 142 6.33 -9.65 19.66
CA TYR A 142 5.71 -10.79 18.98
C TYR A 142 5.12 -10.39 17.63
N TYR A 143 4.33 -9.31 17.60
CA TYR A 143 3.69 -8.81 16.38
C TYR A 143 4.71 -8.39 15.31
N GLU A 144 5.76 -7.67 15.70
CA GLU A 144 6.83 -7.24 14.79
C GLU A 144 7.73 -8.41 14.34
N GLY A 145 7.84 -9.46 15.16
CA GLY A 145 8.56 -10.70 14.85
C GLY A 145 7.82 -11.66 13.92
N LEU A 146 6.54 -11.39 13.59
CA LEU A 146 5.76 -12.25 12.71
C LEU A 146 6.40 -12.39 11.31
N PRO A 147 6.39 -13.59 10.71
CA PRO A 147 6.90 -13.81 9.36
C PRO A 147 6.09 -13.04 8.30
N PRO A 148 6.59 -12.89 7.06
CA PRO A 148 5.87 -12.19 5.99
C PRO A 148 4.43 -12.69 5.80
N ASP A 149 4.19 -14.01 5.87
CA ASP A 149 2.85 -14.57 6.03
C ASP A 149 2.46 -14.60 7.51
N ALA A 150 1.48 -13.80 7.92
CA ALA A 150 0.98 -13.73 9.30
C ALA A 150 0.57 -15.08 9.90
N LEU A 151 0.22 -16.04 9.05
CA LEU A 151 -0.28 -17.37 9.42
C LEU A 151 0.75 -18.47 9.11
N GLY A 152 2.00 -18.07 8.86
CA GLY A 152 3.16 -18.93 8.77
C GLY A 152 3.77 -19.22 10.14
N VAL A 153 4.65 -20.21 10.18
CA VAL A 153 5.35 -20.66 11.40
C VAL A 153 6.20 -19.51 11.95
N HIS A 154 6.05 -19.21 13.26
CA HIS A 154 6.82 -18.14 13.92
C HIS A 154 8.32 -18.47 13.94
N PRO A 155 9.23 -17.48 13.87
CA PRO A 155 10.67 -17.72 14.04
C PRO A 155 11.06 -18.34 15.39
N LEU A 156 10.23 -18.17 16.43
CA LEU A 156 10.46 -18.79 17.74
C LEU A 156 10.00 -20.26 17.82
N ASP A 157 9.38 -20.80 16.76
CA ASP A 157 8.96 -22.19 16.58
C ASP A 157 8.51 -22.91 17.88
N ARG A 158 7.53 -22.32 18.58
CA ARG A 158 7.01 -22.88 19.83
C ARG A 158 6.01 -24.02 19.55
N PRO A 159 5.90 -25.06 20.39
CA PRO A 159 4.96 -26.16 20.20
C PRO A 159 3.49 -25.72 20.02
N GLU A 160 3.09 -24.64 20.68
CA GLU A 160 1.73 -24.09 20.68
C GLU A 160 1.39 -23.34 19.37
N GLU A 161 2.40 -22.95 18.57
CA GLU A 161 2.20 -22.13 17.37
C GLU A 161 1.22 -22.76 16.38
N ALA A 162 1.20 -24.09 16.27
CA ALA A 162 0.25 -24.78 15.40
C ALA A 162 -1.21 -24.53 15.83
N TRP A 163 -1.49 -24.52 17.14
CA TRP A 163 -2.81 -24.23 17.69
C TRP A 163 -3.16 -22.75 17.58
N ILE A 164 -2.20 -21.86 17.87
CA ILE A 164 -2.36 -20.40 17.73
C ILE A 164 -2.73 -20.03 16.28
N ILE A 165 -1.98 -20.57 15.30
CA ILE A 165 -2.24 -20.36 13.88
C ILE A 165 -3.61 -20.93 13.49
N ALA A 166 -4.00 -22.09 14.02
CA ALA A 166 -5.32 -22.68 13.76
C ALA A 166 -6.45 -21.77 14.27
N ARG A 167 -6.31 -21.21 15.49
CA ARG A 167 -7.26 -20.24 16.06
C ARG A 167 -7.34 -18.95 15.25
N ALA A 168 -6.21 -18.37 14.86
CA ALA A 168 -6.19 -17.19 13.99
C ALA A 168 -6.88 -17.45 12.64
N ARG A 169 -6.67 -18.64 12.05
CA ARG A 169 -7.34 -19.06 10.80
C ARG A 169 -8.84 -19.20 10.97
N GLU A 170 -9.31 -19.70 12.11
CA GLU A 170 -10.74 -19.76 12.42
C GLU A 170 -11.37 -18.39 12.58
N GLY A 171 -10.73 -17.50 13.34
CA GLY A 171 -11.19 -16.12 13.47
C GLY A 171 -11.29 -15.43 12.11
N LEU A 172 -10.31 -15.63 11.22
CA LEU A 172 -10.38 -15.12 9.85
C LEU A 172 -11.52 -15.72 9.02
N ARG A 173 -11.85 -17.01 9.22
CA ARG A 173 -13.00 -17.64 8.54
C ARG A 173 -14.31 -17.02 9.00
N GLU A 174 -14.48 -16.81 10.31
CA GLU A 174 -15.65 -16.12 10.87
C GLU A 174 -15.75 -14.67 10.37
N ALA A 175 -14.67 -13.90 10.45
CA ALA A 175 -14.59 -12.53 9.95
C ALA A 175 -14.85 -12.40 8.43
N SER A 176 -14.69 -13.50 7.67
CA SER A 176 -14.99 -13.55 6.24
C SER A 176 -16.47 -13.75 5.91
N ARG A 177 -17.32 -13.98 6.92
CA ARG A 177 -18.77 -14.09 6.76
C ARG A 177 -19.44 -12.72 6.71
N SER A 178 -20.64 -12.68 6.14
CA SER A 178 -21.52 -11.50 6.21
C SER A 178 -22.08 -11.36 7.63
N PRO A 179 -22.19 -10.14 8.20
CA PRO A 179 -21.87 -8.82 7.60
C PRO A 179 -20.41 -8.36 7.77
N PHE A 180 -19.59 -9.08 8.53
CA PHE A 180 -18.27 -8.67 8.99
C PHE A 180 -17.27 -8.36 7.86
N ALA A 181 -17.24 -9.21 6.84
CA ALA A 181 -16.28 -9.10 5.74
C ALA A 181 -16.40 -7.79 4.94
N GLY A 182 -17.60 -7.23 4.86
CA GLY A 182 -17.83 -5.93 4.21
C GLY A 182 -17.35 -4.77 5.07
N ALA A 183 -17.60 -4.84 6.38
CA ALA A 183 -17.20 -3.83 7.35
C ALA A 183 -15.67 -3.71 7.45
N LEU A 184 -14.99 -4.83 7.72
CA LEU A 184 -13.53 -4.88 7.85
C LEU A 184 -12.82 -4.39 6.59
N ARG A 185 -13.28 -4.85 5.42
CA ARG A 185 -12.70 -4.44 4.13
C ARG A 185 -12.87 -2.94 3.87
N HIS A 186 -14.01 -2.38 4.25
CA HIS A 186 -14.25 -0.94 4.10
C HIS A 186 -13.32 -0.13 5.02
N ALA A 187 -13.20 -0.52 6.29
CA ALA A 187 -12.33 0.16 7.25
C ALA A 187 -10.84 0.07 6.85
N LEU A 188 -10.37 -1.13 6.48
CA LEU A 188 -8.99 -1.34 6.03
C LEU A 188 -8.66 -0.55 4.77
N ARG A 189 -9.55 -0.55 3.75
CA ARG A 189 -9.33 0.23 2.53
C ARG A 189 -9.35 1.73 2.77
N GLY A 190 -10.28 2.22 3.59
CA GLY A 190 -10.33 3.63 3.97
C GLY A 190 -9.07 4.06 4.74
N THR A 191 -8.60 3.22 5.67
CA THR A 191 -7.39 3.48 6.44
C THR A 191 -6.14 3.48 5.55
N ALA A 192 -6.03 2.54 4.61
CA ALA A 192 -4.92 2.50 3.64
C ALA A 192 -4.90 3.73 2.73
N GLU A 193 -6.08 4.20 2.32
CA GLU A 193 -6.18 5.41 1.52
C GLU A 193 -5.73 6.63 2.30
N ILE A 194 -6.15 6.78 3.56
CA ILE A 194 -5.66 7.85 4.45
C ILE A 194 -4.15 7.74 4.65
N ALA A 195 -3.62 6.55 4.95
CA ALA A 195 -2.18 6.34 5.14
C ALA A 195 -1.36 6.76 3.92
N ARG A 196 -1.84 6.44 2.71
CA ARG A 196 -1.22 6.84 1.45
C ARG A 196 -1.32 8.35 1.20
N GLN A 197 -2.50 8.91 1.42
CA GLN A 197 -2.76 10.33 1.27
C GLN A 197 -1.80 11.12 2.17
N GLU A 198 -1.71 10.74 3.43
CA GLU A 198 -1.00 11.45 4.49
C GLU A 198 0.47 11.02 4.59
N ARG A 199 0.91 10.12 3.70
CA ARG A 199 2.29 9.65 3.57
C ARG A 199 2.84 9.07 4.88
N LEU A 200 2.00 8.35 5.62
CA LEU A 200 2.37 7.76 6.91
C LEU A 200 3.48 6.71 6.76
N TRP A 201 3.66 6.14 5.56
CA TRP A 201 4.77 5.25 5.25
C TRP A 201 6.16 5.89 5.31
N SER A 202 6.24 7.22 5.25
CA SER A 202 7.51 7.94 5.48
C SER A 202 8.02 7.79 6.92
N LEU A 203 7.14 7.39 7.85
CA LEU A 203 7.47 7.15 9.26
C LEU A 203 7.94 5.71 9.52
N VAL A 204 7.81 4.82 8.53
CA VAL A 204 8.10 3.39 8.69
C VAL A 204 9.42 3.04 7.99
N PRO A 205 10.50 2.73 8.73
CA PRO A 205 11.76 2.30 8.14
C PRO A 205 11.59 1.09 7.22
N GLY A 206 12.39 1.03 6.15
CA GLY A 206 12.34 -0.09 5.21
C GLY A 206 11.06 -0.17 4.37
N ARG A 207 10.26 0.92 4.30
CA ARG A 207 9.09 1.05 3.42
C ARG A 207 9.29 2.16 2.41
N HIS A 208 8.55 2.09 1.30
CA HIS A 208 8.51 3.16 0.31
C HIS A 208 7.75 4.37 0.87
N PRO A 209 8.35 5.57 0.99
CA PRO A 209 7.75 6.71 1.71
C PRO A 209 6.37 7.18 1.22
N VAL A 210 6.05 6.92 -0.06
CA VAL A 210 4.77 7.31 -0.68
C VAL A 210 3.72 6.20 -0.65
N SER A 211 4.11 4.93 -0.70
CA SER A 211 3.19 3.82 -1.04
C SER A 211 3.21 2.68 -0.04
N GLY A 212 4.25 2.54 0.79
CA GLY A 212 4.42 1.46 1.76
C GLY A 212 5.22 0.29 1.17
N PRO A 213 4.60 -0.65 0.43
CA PRO A 213 5.32 -1.79 -0.13
C PRO A 213 6.44 -1.40 -1.10
N ILE A 214 7.58 -2.06 -0.94
CA ILE A 214 8.76 -1.95 -1.80
C ILE A 214 8.67 -2.99 -2.92
N GLY A 215 8.99 -2.58 -4.14
CA GLY A 215 9.15 -3.44 -5.30
C GLY A 215 10.62 -3.58 -5.69
N SER A 216 10.91 -3.42 -6.98
CA SER A 216 12.28 -3.48 -7.51
C SER A 216 12.83 -2.09 -7.86
N GLY A 217 14.14 -1.97 -8.02
CA GLY A 217 14.79 -0.75 -8.49
C GLY A 217 14.64 0.45 -7.55
N SER A 218 14.75 1.65 -8.12
CA SER A 218 14.67 2.94 -7.42
C SER A 218 13.64 3.86 -8.07
N CYS A 219 13.15 4.86 -7.34
CA CYS A 219 12.35 5.93 -7.94
C CYS A 219 13.14 6.69 -9.03
N GLY A 220 14.47 6.74 -8.95
CA GLY A 220 15.35 7.38 -9.92
C GLY A 220 15.27 6.74 -11.30
N ASP A 221 15.15 5.42 -11.34
CA ASP A 221 15.07 4.63 -12.56
C ASP A 221 13.62 4.30 -12.96
N CYS A 222 12.64 4.90 -12.27
CA CYS A 222 11.23 4.59 -12.48
C CYS A 222 10.64 5.41 -13.64
N ALA A 223 9.93 4.75 -14.56
CA ALA A 223 9.22 5.35 -15.68
C ALA A 223 8.09 6.29 -15.24
N TRP A 224 7.58 6.10 -14.02
CA TRP A 224 6.53 6.93 -13.42
C TRP A 224 7.07 8.22 -12.79
N ARG A 225 8.40 8.39 -12.70
CA ARG A 225 9.02 9.63 -12.22
C ARG A 225 8.94 10.70 -13.30
N TYR A 226 8.55 11.91 -12.92
CA TYR A 226 8.64 13.10 -13.77
C TYR A 226 9.10 14.32 -12.97
N ARG A 227 9.71 15.29 -13.65
CA ARG A 227 10.12 16.55 -13.04
C ARG A 227 8.94 17.52 -13.01
N GLY A 228 8.45 17.86 -11.83
CA GLY A 228 7.46 18.92 -11.62
C GLY A 228 8.14 20.27 -11.33
N ARG A 229 7.33 21.32 -11.12
CA ARG A 229 7.81 22.69 -10.82
C ARG A 229 8.80 22.73 -9.66
N ASP A 230 8.57 21.91 -8.64
CA ASP A 230 9.33 21.95 -7.39
C ASP A 230 10.24 20.72 -7.18
N GLY A 231 10.43 19.87 -8.18
CA GLY A 231 11.24 18.65 -8.07
C GLY A 231 10.54 17.39 -8.58
N ASP A 232 11.15 16.23 -8.32
CA ASP A 232 10.71 14.94 -8.84
C ASP A 232 9.40 14.46 -8.18
N ARG A 233 8.51 13.91 -9.01
CA ARG A 233 7.16 13.49 -8.63
C ARG A 233 6.79 12.14 -9.25
N CYS A 234 5.84 11.43 -8.64
CA CYS A 234 5.34 10.14 -9.13
C CYS A 234 3.97 10.30 -9.81
N ARG A 235 3.80 9.76 -11.02
CA ARG A 235 2.52 9.77 -11.76
C ARG A 235 1.50 8.78 -11.20
N VAL A 236 1.95 7.63 -10.71
CA VAL A 236 1.04 6.54 -10.28
C VAL A 236 0.29 6.87 -8.99
N HIS A 237 0.93 7.53 -8.04
CA HIS A 237 0.35 7.76 -6.71
C HIS A 237 -0.26 9.16 -6.54
N HIS A 238 -0.65 9.83 -7.63
CA HIS A 238 -1.32 11.12 -7.58
C HIS A 238 -2.73 11.00 -6.97
N ARG A 239 -3.24 12.07 -6.34
CA ARG A 239 -4.66 12.17 -5.98
C ARG A 239 -5.41 12.79 -7.17
N ALA A 240 -6.67 12.44 -7.36
CA ALA A 240 -7.49 13.04 -8.42
C ALA A 240 -7.48 14.58 -8.30
N GLY A 241 -7.17 15.27 -9.40
CA GLY A 241 -7.07 16.74 -9.42
C GLY A 241 -5.83 17.33 -8.74
N ALA A 242 -4.88 16.52 -8.26
CA ALA A 242 -3.66 16.98 -7.59
C ALA A 242 -2.39 16.53 -8.34
N PRO A 243 -1.29 17.31 -8.26
CA PRO A 243 -0.01 16.84 -8.78
C PRO A 243 0.46 15.60 -8.00
N GLY A 244 1.25 14.77 -8.68
CA GLY A 244 1.88 13.60 -8.09
C GLY A 244 2.70 13.92 -6.82
N PRO A 245 2.76 12.99 -5.84
CA PRO A 245 3.56 13.18 -4.64
C PRO A 245 5.04 13.30 -4.99
N ARG A 246 5.77 14.06 -4.17
CA ARG A 246 7.23 14.21 -4.31
C ARG A 246 7.91 12.88 -4.04
N VAL A 247 8.91 12.56 -4.86
CA VAL A 247 9.79 11.41 -4.69
C VAL A 247 11.23 11.89 -4.82
N ARG A 248 12.17 11.12 -4.26
CA ARG A 248 13.60 11.33 -4.51
C ARG A 248 14.15 10.18 -5.34
N PRO A 249 15.19 10.40 -6.18
CA PRO A 249 15.78 9.32 -6.98
C PRO A 249 16.28 8.13 -6.16
N ASP A 250 16.74 8.36 -4.94
CA ASP A 250 17.29 7.35 -4.02
C ASP A 250 16.23 6.58 -3.23
N PHE A 251 14.94 6.95 -3.33
CA PHE A 251 13.89 6.12 -2.75
C PHE A 251 13.86 4.74 -3.44
N PRO A 252 13.60 3.66 -2.69
CA PRO A 252 13.36 2.35 -3.31
C PRO A 252 12.19 2.45 -4.30
N GLY A 253 12.12 1.56 -5.29
CA GLY A 253 10.93 1.46 -6.15
C GLY A 253 9.75 0.87 -5.38
N CYS A 254 8.52 1.27 -5.71
CA CYS A 254 7.31 0.66 -5.16
C CYS A 254 6.87 -0.57 -5.98
N LEU A 255 5.78 -1.23 -5.60
CA LEU A 255 5.21 -2.35 -6.39
C LEU A 255 4.78 -1.96 -7.80
N SER A 256 4.51 -0.69 -8.05
CA SER A 256 4.24 -0.15 -9.39
C SER A 256 5.50 0.26 -10.13
N PHE A 257 6.70 -0.03 -9.60
CA PHE A 257 7.95 0.29 -10.27
C PHE A 257 7.95 -0.31 -11.67
N GLU A 258 8.16 0.57 -12.65
CA GLU A 258 8.49 0.20 -14.01
C GLU A 258 9.81 0.86 -14.33
N ARG A 259 10.75 0.10 -14.89
CA ARG A 259 12.02 0.65 -15.31
C ARG A 259 11.81 1.67 -16.43
N GLN A 260 12.53 2.80 -16.35
CA GLN A 260 12.48 3.88 -17.32
C GLN A 260 12.57 3.34 -18.74
N LEU A 261 11.66 3.85 -19.58
CA LEU A 261 11.52 3.40 -20.94
C LEU A 261 12.70 3.88 -21.77
N ASP A 262 13.41 2.92 -22.34
CA ASP A 262 14.37 3.18 -23.40
C ASP A 262 13.68 3.00 -24.76
N CYS A 263 13.57 4.09 -25.51
CA CYS A 263 13.00 4.09 -26.84
C CYS A 263 13.87 3.30 -27.83
N GLN A 264 15.19 3.25 -27.61
CA GLN A 264 16.09 2.44 -28.42
C GLN A 264 15.88 0.93 -28.16
N GLN A 265 15.29 0.56 -27.02
CA GLN A 265 14.93 -0.83 -26.74
C GLN A 265 13.52 -1.20 -27.20
N CYS A 266 12.53 -0.33 -27.00
CA CYS A 266 11.13 -0.69 -27.32
C CYS A 266 10.69 -0.28 -28.72
N GLY A 267 11.09 0.91 -29.19
CA GLY A 267 10.70 1.45 -30.50
C GLY A 267 9.18 1.54 -30.74
N ALA A 268 8.33 1.37 -29.73
CA ALA A 268 6.92 1.00 -29.90
C ALA A 268 6.16 1.93 -30.85
N CYS A 269 6.29 3.26 -30.67
CA CYS A 269 5.64 4.26 -31.51
C CYS A 269 6.26 4.38 -32.92
N CYS A 270 7.55 4.05 -33.07
CA CYS A 270 8.26 4.09 -34.36
C CYS A 270 8.03 2.81 -35.18
N ARG A 271 7.76 1.68 -34.52
CA ARG A 271 7.35 0.43 -35.15
C ARG A 271 5.82 0.40 -35.35
N GLU A 272 5.20 -0.77 -35.27
CA GLU A 272 3.84 -1.04 -35.73
C GLU A 272 2.68 -0.48 -34.88
N ALA A 273 2.95 0.26 -33.79
CA ALA A 273 1.87 0.78 -32.94
C ALA A 273 0.93 1.79 -33.63
N PHE A 274 1.44 2.53 -34.63
CA PHE A 274 0.71 3.57 -35.32
C PHE A 274 0.94 3.52 -36.84
N HIS A 275 -0.13 3.72 -37.61
CA HIS A 275 -0.10 3.79 -39.07
C HIS A 275 0.49 5.09 -39.62
N GLY A 276 0.71 6.11 -38.78
CA GLY A 276 1.23 7.41 -39.19
C GLY A 276 1.49 8.32 -38.01
N VAL A 277 2.47 9.21 -38.15
CA VAL A 277 2.71 10.33 -37.23
C VAL A 277 2.40 11.61 -37.97
N GLU A 278 1.38 12.33 -37.52
CA GLU A 278 1.00 13.61 -38.10
C GLU A 278 1.92 14.74 -37.63
N ILE A 279 2.33 15.58 -38.57
CA ILE A 279 3.22 16.72 -38.36
C ILE A 279 2.61 17.97 -38.99
N SER A 280 3.00 19.14 -38.49
CA SER A 280 2.57 20.41 -39.07
C SER A 280 3.12 20.55 -40.50
N ARG A 281 2.34 21.14 -41.40
CA ARG A 281 2.80 21.52 -42.75
C ARG A 281 3.94 22.53 -42.73
N LEU A 282 4.07 23.27 -41.63
CA LEU A 282 5.11 24.29 -41.41
C LEU A 282 6.29 23.73 -40.59
N ASP A 283 6.26 22.45 -40.20
CA ASP A 283 7.36 21.83 -39.48
C ASP A 283 8.64 21.92 -40.33
N PRO A 284 9.78 22.36 -39.77
CA PRO A 284 11.05 22.41 -40.50
C PRO A 284 11.42 21.10 -41.20
N PHE A 285 11.05 19.95 -40.62
CA PHE A 285 11.24 18.63 -41.20
C PHE A 285 10.63 18.50 -42.60
N VAL A 286 9.48 19.14 -42.86
CA VAL A 286 8.83 19.11 -44.18
C VAL A 286 9.66 19.78 -45.27
N ARG A 287 10.46 20.79 -44.89
CA ARG A 287 11.34 21.50 -45.82
C ARG A 287 12.69 20.83 -45.99
N SER A 288 13.27 20.30 -44.91
CA SER A 288 14.59 19.67 -44.94
C SER A 288 14.57 18.23 -45.45
N HIS A 289 13.47 17.51 -45.26
CA HIS A 289 13.32 16.09 -45.61
C HIS A 289 12.03 15.82 -46.41
N PRO A 290 11.78 16.50 -47.55
CA PRO A 290 10.53 16.37 -48.31
C PRO A 290 10.26 14.94 -48.81
N GLU A 291 11.30 14.15 -49.07
CA GLU A 291 11.23 12.74 -49.50
C GLU A 291 10.77 11.78 -48.39
N LEU A 292 10.81 12.24 -47.13
CA LEU A 292 10.38 11.54 -45.93
C LEU A 292 8.99 11.98 -45.44
N VAL A 293 8.24 12.72 -46.26
CA VAL A 293 6.89 13.21 -45.94
C VAL A 293 5.86 12.65 -46.94
N VAL A 294 4.70 12.26 -46.41
CA VAL A 294 3.53 11.85 -47.19
C VAL A 294 2.41 12.85 -46.97
N ARG A 295 1.84 13.39 -48.06
CA ARG A 295 0.65 14.22 -48.02
C ARG A 295 -0.58 13.34 -48.26
N ASP A 296 -1.43 13.23 -47.26
CA ASP A 296 -2.67 12.44 -47.32
C ASP A 296 -3.87 13.35 -47.06
N GLY A 297 -4.43 13.88 -48.15
CA GLY A 297 -5.49 14.89 -48.12
C GLY A 297 -5.06 16.13 -47.33
N ARG A 298 -5.72 16.36 -46.18
CA ARG A 298 -5.39 17.48 -45.30
C ARG A 298 -4.20 17.21 -44.38
N ARG A 299 -3.86 15.94 -44.15
CA ARG A 299 -2.83 15.51 -43.20
C ARG A 299 -1.45 15.55 -43.84
N THR A 300 -0.44 15.81 -43.02
CA THR A 300 0.97 15.70 -43.41
C THR A 300 1.60 14.70 -42.45
N LEU A 301 2.07 13.58 -42.99
CA LEU A 301 2.52 12.43 -42.21
C LEU A 301 4.00 12.19 -42.45
N VAL A 302 4.70 11.72 -41.41
CA VAL A 302 6.04 11.13 -41.59
C VAL A 302 5.90 9.84 -42.39
N LYS A 303 6.76 9.67 -43.40
CA LYS A 303 6.77 8.50 -44.27
C LYS A 303 7.05 7.23 -43.47
N ARG A 304 6.38 6.14 -43.87
CA ARG A 304 6.52 4.80 -43.30
C ARG A 304 6.93 3.80 -44.38
N ARG A 305 7.64 2.76 -43.97
CA ARG A 305 8.00 1.58 -44.77
C ARG A 305 7.24 0.39 -44.20
N GLY A 306 6.11 0.05 -44.82
CA GLY A 306 5.15 -0.87 -44.23
C GLY A 306 4.56 -0.30 -42.94
N ASP A 307 4.64 -1.07 -41.87
CA ASP A 307 4.17 -0.71 -40.53
C ASP A 307 5.24 0.01 -39.69
N ARG A 308 6.45 0.27 -40.21
CA ARG A 308 7.53 0.96 -39.48
C ARG A 308 7.79 2.37 -40.01
N CYS A 309 8.27 3.27 -39.16
CA CYS A 309 8.74 4.59 -39.58
C CYS A 309 9.89 4.43 -40.60
N ALA A 310 9.89 5.21 -41.68
CA ALA A 310 10.92 5.11 -42.72
C ALA A 310 12.32 5.53 -42.22
N ASN A 311 12.37 6.27 -41.11
CA ASN A 311 13.61 6.74 -40.48
C ASN A 311 14.12 5.81 -39.37
N LEU A 312 13.45 4.67 -39.15
CA LEU A 312 13.83 3.73 -38.11
C LEU A 312 14.96 2.82 -38.62
N ASP A 313 16.08 2.81 -37.91
CA ASP A 313 17.25 2.00 -38.26
C ASP A 313 17.18 0.59 -37.64
N GLY A 314 17.53 -0.42 -38.43
CA GLY A 314 17.57 -1.84 -38.04
C GLY A 314 16.27 -2.42 -37.46
N ASP A 315 16.36 -3.59 -36.83
CA ASP A 315 15.28 -4.23 -36.05
C ASP A 315 15.50 -4.09 -34.52
N GLY A 316 16.48 -3.27 -34.14
CA GLY A 316 16.92 -3.04 -32.75
C GLY A 316 18.46 -2.96 -32.67
N PRO A 317 19.04 -2.04 -31.87
CA PRO A 317 18.39 -0.93 -31.17
C PRO A 317 17.70 0.06 -32.13
N TYR A 318 16.53 0.55 -31.75
CA TYR A 318 15.63 1.35 -32.58
C TYR A 318 16.07 2.82 -32.69
N GLY A 319 17.13 3.07 -33.45
CA GLY A 319 17.65 4.41 -33.75
C GLY A 319 16.82 5.17 -34.79
N CYS A 320 16.80 6.49 -34.71
CA CYS A 320 16.27 7.35 -35.77
C CYS A 320 17.44 7.85 -36.63
N SER A 321 17.44 7.54 -37.93
CA SER A 321 18.48 7.98 -38.86
C SER A 321 18.55 9.50 -39.02
N VAL A 322 17.45 10.20 -38.74
CA VAL A 322 17.34 11.68 -38.77
C VAL A 322 17.09 12.25 -37.37
N TYR A 323 17.76 11.72 -36.34
CA TYR A 323 17.46 12.06 -34.95
C TYR A 323 17.47 13.57 -34.68
N GLU A 324 18.52 14.29 -35.08
CA GLU A 324 18.63 15.74 -34.84
C GLU A 324 17.53 16.54 -35.56
N ASP A 325 17.23 16.15 -36.80
CA ASP A 325 16.24 16.83 -37.65
C ASP A 325 14.80 16.40 -37.41
N ARG A 326 14.55 15.45 -36.49
CA ARG A 326 13.24 14.85 -36.27
C ARG A 326 12.12 15.90 -36.13
N PRO A 327 10.89 15.61 -36.61
CA PRO A 327 9.76 16.54 -36.50
C PRO A 327 9.44 16.92 -35.06
N GLY A 328 8.80 18.07 -34.87
CA GLY A 328 8.37 18.57 -33.55
C GLY A 328 7.56 17.53 -32.77
N THR A 329 6.58 16.88 -33.41
CA THR A 329 5.78 15.81 -32.80
C THR A 329 6.62 14.69 -32.19
N CYS A 330 7.73 14.31 -32.84
CA CYS A 330 8.65 13.29 -32.35
C CYS A 330 9.62 13.84 -31.30
N ARG A 331 10.06 15.09 -31.45
CA ARG A 331 10.98 15.78 -30.54
C ARG A 331 10.34 16.04 -29.18
N ASP A 332 9.09 16.46 -29.18
CA ASP A 332 8.34 16.86 -27.99
C ASP A 332 7.64 15.67 -27.32
N PHE A 333 7.83 14.46 -27.86
CA PHE A 333 7.23 13.25 -27.33
C PHE A 333 7.73 12.95 -25.91
N THR A 334 6.80 12.91 -24.96
CA THR A 334 7.10 12.58 -23.57
C THR A 334 7.07 11.06 -23.37
N ARG A 335 8.23 10.46 -23.10
CA ARG A 335 8.35 9.05 -22.68
C ARG A 335 7.47 8.79 -21.45
N GLY A 336 6.69 7.70 -21.48
CA GLY A 336 5.75 7.35 -20.40
C GLY A 336 4.44 8.14 -20.37
N SER A 337 4.17 9.00 -21.37
CA SER A 337 2.83 9.60 -21.57
C SER A 337 1.78 8.56 -21.97
N ASP A 338 0.50 8.93 -21.93
CA ASP A 338 -0.60 8.04 -22.32
C ASP A 338 -0.42 7.48 -23.73
N ASN A 339 0.03 8.31 -24.69
CA ASN A 339 0.36 7.86 -26.05
C ASN A 339 1.49 6.83 -26.08
N CYS A 340 2.49 6.97 -25.20
CA CYS A 340 3.57 5.99 -25.05
C CYS A 340 3.05 4.65 -24.52
N LEU A 341 2.20 4.68 -23.50
CA LEU A 341 1.61 3.47 -22.90
C LEU A 341 0.64 2.78 -23.86
N ILE A 342 -0.16 3.55 -24.60
CA ILE A 342 -1.02 3.02 -25.68
C ILE A 342 -0.17 2.32 -26.74
N ALA A 343 0.91 2.95 -27.20
CA ALA A 343 1.79 2.36 -28.20
C ALA A 343 2.37 1.03 -27.70
N ARG A 344 2.87 1.00 -26.46
CA ARG A 344 3.43 -0.20 -25.83
C ARG A 344 2.40 -1.32 -25.69
N ARG A 345 1.16 -1.02 -25.29
CA ARG A 345 0.08 -2.02 -25.23
C ARG A 345 -0.22 -2.61 -26.59
N ARG A 346 -0.28 -1.78 -27.65
CA ARG A 346 -0.54 -2.25 -29.03
C ARG A 346 0.51 -3.24 -29.55
N VAL A 347 1.75 -3.13 -29.07
CA VAL A 347 2.86 -4.03 -29.46
C VAL A 347 3.18 -5.08 -28.39
N GLY A 348 2.30 -5.28 -27.40
CA GLY A 348 2.46 -6.32 -26.37
C GLY A 348 3.57 -6.07 -25.35
N LEU A 349 4.10 -4.84 -25.25
CA LEU A 349 5.19 -4.48 -24.33
C LEU A 349 4.70 -3.91 -22.99
N ALA A 350 3.41 -3.63 -22.87
CA ALA A 350 2.76 -3.20 -21.63
C ALA A 350 1.41 -3.90 -21.50
N ARG A 351 0.97 -4.12 -20.26
CA ARG A 351 -0.36 -4.70 -19.95
C ARG A 351 -1.45 -3.63 -20.01
#